data_AF-A0A1H4V871-F1
#
_entry.id   AF-A0A1H4V871-F1
#
_cell.length_a   1.000
_cell.length_b   1.000
_cell.length_c   1.000
_cell.angle_alpha   90.00
_cell.angle_beta   90.00
_cell.angle_gamma   90.00
#
_symmetry.space_group_name_H-M   'P 1'
#
loop_
_entity.id
_entity.type
_entity.pdbx_description
1 polymer ?
#
loop_
_entity_poly.entity_id
_entity_poly.type
_entity_poly.pdbx_seq_one_letter_code
_entity_poly.pdbx_strand_id
1 'polypeptide(L)' 'MPTFIAFWRDGTTKELEGTDEADAMNKAGYGRGALAALDFIGKGPEGEWIYDPEALTWNRARSNS' A
#
# COMPACT_ATOMS: atom_id res chain seq x y z
N MET A 1 14.30 -6.69 -7.46
CA MET A 1 14.04 -6.20 -6.08
C MET A 1 12.61 -6.57 -5.72
N PRO A 2 12.30 -6.83 -4.43
CA PRO A 2 10.92 -6.95 -3.99
C PRO A 2 10.08 -5.74 -4.38
N THR A 3 8.81 -5.98 -4.73
CA THR A 3 7.82 -4.95 -4.98
C THR A 3 6.91 -4.83 -3.77
N PHE A 4 6.66 -3.59 -3.36
CA PHE A 4 5.73 -3.24 -2.31
C PHE A 4 4.64 -2.35 -2.88
N ILE A 5 3.44 -2.43 -2.31
CA ILE A 5 2.31 -1.60 -2.70
C ILE A 5 1.94 -0.76 -1.48
N ALA A 6 2.04 0.56 -1.62
CA ALA A 6 1.52 1.52 -0.68
C ALA A 6 0.04 1.74 -0.96
N PHE A 7 -0.79 1.58 0.07
CA PHE A 7 -2.23 1.79 0.05
C PHE A 7 -2.54 3.06 0.82
N TRP A 8 -3.05 4.07 0.13
CA TRP A 8 -3.31 5.39 0.69
C TRP A 8 -4.76 5.50 1.18
N ARG A 9 -5.00 6.39 2.13
CA ARG A 9 -6.34 6.65 2.69
C ARG A 9 -7.32 7.29 1.71
N ASP A 10 -6.85 7.76 0.56
CA ASP A 10 -7.68 8.28 -0.52
C ASP A 10 -8.10 7.19 -1.52
N GLY A 11 -7.71 5.94 -1.27
CA GLY A 11 -7.98 4.81 -2.16
C GLY A 11 -6.99 4.65 -3.31
N THR A 12 -5.97 5.51 -3.39
CA THR A 12 -4.91 5.33 -4.39
C THR A 12 -3.92 4.26 -3.95
N THR A 13 -3.26 3.64 -4.93
CA THR A 13 -2.15 2.72 -4.68
C THR A 13 -0.90 3.18 -5.43
N LYS A 14 0.26 2.79 -4.90
CA LYS A 14 1.54 3.02 -5.56
C LYS A 14 2.46 1.83 -5.41
N GLU A 15 2.96 1.31 -6.52
CA GLU A 15 4.03 0.32 -6.52
C GLU A 15 5.38 0.98 -6.24
N LEU A 16 6.13 0.38 -5.33
CA LEU A 16 7.41 0.83 -4.83
C LEU A 16 8.40 -0.33 -4.87
N GLU A 17 9.66 -0.01 -5.16
CA GLU A 17 10.74 -1.01 -5.16
C GLU A 17 11.70 -0.76 -4.01
N GLY A 18 12.02 -1.81 -3.27
CA GLY A 18 12.93 -1.72 -2.13
C GLY A 18 13.43 -3.09 -1.68
N THR A 19 14.38 -3.11 -0.75
CA THR A 19 14.79 -4.33 -0.06
C THR A 19 13.81 -4.74 1.04
N ASP A 20 13.12 -3.76 1.59
CA ASP A 20 12.06 -3.86 2.61
C ASP A 20 11.08 -2.67 2.44
N GLU A 21 10.01 -2.65 3.23
CA GLU A 21 8.97 -1.63 3.20
C GLU A 21 9.53 -0.21 3.47
N ALA A 22 10.46 -0.09 4.42
CA ALA A 22 11.03 1.20 4.80
C ALA A 22 11.97 1.74 3.72
N ASP A 23 12.82 0.90 3.14
CA ASP A 23 13.68 1.22 2.01
C ASP A 23 12.85 1.63 0.78
N ALA A 24 11.76 0.91 0.49
CA ALA A 24 10.86 1.23 -0.62
C ALA A 24 10.23 2.63 -0.46
N MET A 25 9.75 2.95 0.74
CA MET A 25 9.19 4.27 1.05
C MET A 25 10.24 5.39 0.96
N ASN A 26 11.44 5.14 1.50
CA ASN A 26 12.54 6.11 1.48
C ASN A 26 13.02 6.39 0.04
N LYS A 27 13.19 5.35 -0.79
CA LYS A 27 13.57 5.49 -2.21
C LYS A 27 12.55 6.26 -3.04
N ALA A 28 11.27 6.09 -2.71
CA ALA A 28 10.18 6.83 -3.34
C ALA A 28 10.04 8.28 -2.84
N GLY A 29 10.85 8.70 -1.86
CA GLY A 29 10.85 10.06 -1.34
C GLY A 29 9.74 10.34 -0.31
N TYR A 30 9.09 9.31 0.23
CA TYR A 30 8.04 9.49 1.23
C TYR A 30 8.63 9.62 2.64
N GLY A 31 8.56 10.84 3.18
CA GLY A 31 8.95 11.13 4.56
C GLY A 31 7.82 10.96 5.57
N ARG A 32 8.09 11.36 6.83
CA ARG A 32 7.13 11.26 7.96
C ARG A 32 5.75 11.85 7.67
N GLY A 33 5.67 12.95 6.92
CA GLY A 33 4.40 13.59 6.57
C GLY A 33 3.55 12.73 5.64
N ALA A 34 4.17 12.08 4.65
CA ALA A 34 3.48 11.18 3.74
C ALA A 34 2.94 9.94 4.49
N LEU A 35 3.69 9.42 5.45
CA LEU A 35 3.26 8.27 6.27
C LEU A 35 1.99 8.54 7.08
N ALA A 36 1.62 9.80 7.33
CA ALA A 36 0.35 10.13 7.99
C ALA A 36 -0.88 9.90 7.09
N ALA A 37 -0.70 9.92 5.76
CA ALA A 37 -1.73 9.65 4.76
C ALA A 37 -1.72 8.19 4.28
N LEU A 38 -0.68 7.42 4.64
CA LEU A 38 -0.60 6.00 4.35
C LEU A 38 -1.58 5.24 5.24
N ASP A 39 -2.32 4.31 4.66
CA ASP A 39 -3.12 3.38 5.44
C ASP A 39 -2.29 2.16 5.82
N PHE A 40 -1.74 1.48 4.82
CA PHE A 40 -0.75 0.41 5.03
C PHE A 40 0.14 0.21 3.79
N ILE A 41 1.20 -0.58 3.97
CA ILE A 41 2.07 -1.04 2.89
C ILE A 41 2.16 -2.57 2.96
N GLY A 42 2.09 -3.24 1.81
CA GLY A 42 2.16 -4.69 1.71
C GLY A 42 3.09 -5.16 0.62
N LYS A 43 3.53 -6.43 0.68
CA LYS A 43 4.31 -7.06 -0.39
C LYS A 43 3.41 -7.37 -1.59
N GLY A 44 3.87 -7.02 -2.78
CA GLY A 44 3.17 -7.30 -4.02
C GLY A 44 3.42 -8.73 -4.55
N PRO A 45 2.46 -9.35 -5.28
CA PRO A 45 1.02 -9.11 -5.24
C PRO A 45 0.36 -10.13 -4.29
N GLU A 46 0.42 -9.90 -2.97
CA GLU A 46 -0.41 -10.67 -2.03
C GLU A 46 -1.81 -10.05 -1.92
N GLY A 47 -2.73 -10.59 -2.73
CA GLY A 47 -4.18 -10.34 -2.67
C GLY A 47 -4.65 -9.05 -3.33
N GLU A 48 -5.77 -9.12 -4.05
CA GLU A 48 -6.46 -7.93 -4.55
C GLU A 48 -7.05 -7.19 -3.35
N TRP A 49 -6.57 -5.97 -3.07
CA TRP A 49 -7.19 -5.08 -2.09
C TRP A 49 -8.11 -4.12 -2.84
N ILE A 50 -9.34 -3.99 -2.35
CA ILE A 50 -10.35 -3.11 -2.94
C ILE A 50 -10.65 -2.02 -1.92
N TYR A 51 -10.54 -0.76 -2.34
CA TYR A 51 -10.89 0.38 -1.52
C TYR A 51 -12.40 0.58 -1.47
N ASP A 52 -12.94 0.70 -0.26
CA ASP A 52 -14.34 1.08 -0.01
C ASP A 52 -14.38 2.58 0.36
N PRO A 53 -14.85 3.46 -0.54
CA PRO A 53 -14.90 4.89 -0.28
C PRO A 53 -16.02 5.30 0.69
N GLU A 54 -17.03 4.46 0.91
CA GLU A 54 -18.10 4.75 1.87
C GLU A 54 -17.61 4.49 3.30
N ALA A 55 -16.86 3.40 3.50
CA ALA A 55 -16.28 3.05 4.78
C ALA A 55 -14.86 3.62 5.00
N LEU A 56 -14.27 4.26 3.99
CA LEU A 56 -12.89 4.78 3.99
C LEU A 56 -11.86 3.74 4.44
N THR A 57 -12.01 2.50 3.98
CA THR A 57 -11.19 1.36 4.39
C THR A 57 -10.86 0.44 3.21
N TRP A 58 -9.76 -0.30 3.33
CA TRP A 58 -9.41 -1.34 2.38
C TRP A 58 -9.95 -2.70 2.81
N ASN A 59 -10.52 -3.42 1.84
CA ASN A 59 -11.02 -4.78 2.01
C ASN A 59 -10.14 -5.74 1.22
N ARG A 60 -9.77 -6.88 1.82
CA ARG A 60 -9.22 -7.99 1.04
C ARG A 60 -10.33 -8.54 0.15
N ALA A 61 -10.13 -8.54 -1.16
CA ALA A 61 -10.94 -9.34 -2.06
C ALA A 61 -10.80 -10.78 -1.59
N ARG A 62 -11.91 -11.38 -1.17
CA ARG A 62 -11.89 -12.79 -0.78
C ARG A 62 -11.37 -13.57 -1.97
N SER A 63 -10.29 -14.32 -1.78
CA SER A 63 -9.97 -15.43 -2.66
C SER A 63 -11.19 -16.36 -2.60
N ASN A 64 -11.95 -16.49 -3.69
CA ASN A 64 -12.94 -17.56 -3.80
C ASN A 64 -12.16 -18.87 -3.71
N SER A 65 -12.20 -19.48 -2.52
CA SER A 65 -11.70 -20.83 -2.23
C SER A 65 -12.64 -21.88 -2.80
#